data_AF-A0A021VRW0-F1
#
_entry.id   AF-A0A021VRW0-F1
#
_cell.length_a   1.000
_cell.length_b   1.000
_cell.length_c   1.000
_cell.angle_alpha   90.00
_cell.angle_beta   90.00
_cell.angle_gamma   90.00
#
_symmetry.space_group_name_H-M   'P 1'
#
loop_
_entity.id
_entity.type
_entity.pdbx_description
1 polymer ?
#
loop_
_entity_poly.entity_id
_entity_poly.type
_entity_poly.pdbx_seq_one_letter_code
_entity_poly.pdbx_strand_id
1 'polypeptide(L)'
;MTIEPDTKDWTWVLDRPCPECAFVATAVTGSEIPRITREAAAAWDGVLHREGVRDRPEPHVWSPLEYACHVRDVCRVMDQRARLMLAQDAPSFPNWDQDETALRERYGEQDPAVVGLGLHTAAEAVAARFAAVPDDAWDRRGLRSNGSEFTVLGLGRYFLHDVVHHLHDVGA
;
A
#
# COMPACT_ATOMS: atom_id res chain seq x y z
N MET A 1 5.87 -2.74 24.72
CA MET A 1 6.39 -1.49 24.12
C MET A 1 5.65 -1.29 22.81
N THR A 2 5.21 -0.07 22.52
CA THR A 2 4.41 0.30 21.34
C THR A 2 5.32 0.74 20.21
N ILE A 3 4.95 0.42 18.96
CA ILE A 3 5.58 1.00 17.76
C ILE A 3 5.44 2.53 17.83
N GLU A 4 6.48 3.25 17.43
CA GLU A 4 6.41 4.70 17.29
C GLU A 4 5.48 5.02 16.12
N PRO A 5 4.39 5.81 16.33
CA PRO A 5 3.45 6.08 15.26
C PRO A 5 4.11 6.72 14.05
N ASP A 6 3.81 6.21 12.85
CA ASP A 6 4.29 6.84 11.63
C ASP A 6 3.56 8.16 11.37
N THR A 7 4.27 9.26 11.62
CA THR A 7 3.75 10.64 11.44
C THR A 7 4.27 11.29 10.16
N LYS A 8 5.02 10.56 9.32
CA LYS A 8 5.63 11.12 8.12
C LYS A 8 4.57 11.37 7.04
N ASP A 9 4.64 12.54 6.40
CA ASP A 9 3.88 12.77 5.18
C ASP A 9 4.61 12.16 3.99
N TRP A 10 4.32 10.90 3.69
CA TRP A 10 4.94 10.17 2.59
C TRP A 10 4.60 10.71 1.19
N THR A 11 3.76 11.75 1.04
CA THR A 11 3.44 12.29 -0.29
C THR A 11 4.65 12.85 -1.03
N TRP A 12 5.74 13.20 -0.32
CA TRP A 12 6.99 13.66 -0.95
C TRP A 12 7.58 12.66 -1.96
N VAL A 13 7.26 11.36 -1.84
CA VAL A 13 7.74 10.30 -2.75
C VAL A 13 7.22 10.49 -4.18
N LEU A 14 6.18 11.30 -4.35
CA LEU A 14 5.66 11.67 -5.67
C LEU A 14 6.58 12.63 -6.43
N ASP A 15 7.43 13.38 -5.70
CA ASP A 15 8.27 14.43 -6.27
C ASP A 15 9.73 14.02 -6.44
N ARG A 16 10.22 13.07 -5.64
CA ARG A 16 11.63 12.65 -5.65
C ARG A 16 11.79 11.15 -5.36
N PRO A 17 12.90 10.53 -5.83
CA PRO A 17 13.20 9.12 -5.55
C PRO A 17 13.26 8.81 -4.05
N CYS A 18 12.79 7.63 -3.67
CA CYS A 18 12.97 7.12 -2.32
C CYS A 18 14.44 6.72 -2.10
N PRO A 19 15.12 7.20 -1.04
CA PRO A 19 16.53 6.87 -0.80
C PRO A 19 16.74 5.44 -0.29
N GLU A 20 15.67 4.79 0.18
CA GLU A 20 15.70 3.44 0.75
C GLU A 20 15.45 2.40 -0.35
N CYS A 21 14.23 2.38 -0.92
CA CYS A 21 13.84 1.40 -1.93
C CYS A 21 14.15 1.82 -3.38
N ALA A 22 14.77 3.00 -3.60
CA ALA A 22 15.09 3.58 -4.92
C ALA A 22 13.88 3.81 -5.86
N PHE A 23 12.64 3.66 -5.37
CA PHE A 23 11.43 3.84 -6.17
C PHE A 23 11.32 5.27 -6.71
N VAL A 24 10.99 5.41 -8.00
CA VAL A 24 10.85 6.69 -8.71
C VAL A 24 9.42 6.83 -9.23
N ALA A 25 8.56 7.49 -8.46
CA ALA A 25 7.13 7.63 -8.78
C ALA A 25 6.88 8.26 -10.16
N THR A 26 7.67 9.26 -10.55
CA THR A 26 7.51 9.99 -11.81
C THR A 26 7.78 9.15 -13.06
N ALA A 27 8.53 8.05 -12.93
CA ALA A 27 8.82 7.13 -14.02
C ALA A 27 7.68 6.13 -14.29
N VAL A 28 6.76 5.95 -13.35
CA VAL A 28 5.66 4.99 -13.46
C VAL A 28 4.50 5.59 -14.24
N THR A 29 4.04 4.89 -15.27
CA THR A 29 2.81 5.20 -16.00
C THR A 29 1.59 4.46 -15.42
N GLY A 30 0.38 4.96 -15.68
CA GLY A 30 -0.85 4.36 -15.15
C GLY A 30 -1.03 2.88 -15.56
N SER A 31 -0.61 2.52 -16.77
CA SER A 31 -0.69 1.15 -17.30
C SER A 31 0.28 0.17 -16.65
N GLU A 32 1.32 0.65 -15.95
CA GLU A 32 2.27 -0.21 -15.24
C GLU A 32 1.79 -0.61 -13.85
N ILE A 33 0.87 0.17 -13.25
CA ILE A 33 0.38 -0.04 -11.89
C ILE A 33 -0.16 -1.48 -11.70
N PRO A 34 -1.06 -2.01 -12.55
CA PRO A 34 -1.60 -3.34 -12.33
C PRO A 34 -0.53 -4.44 -12.33
N ARG A 35 0.46 -4.34 -13.22
CA ARG A 35 1.54 -5.33 -13.32
C ARG A 35 2.42 -5.30 -12.07
N ILE A 36 2.89 -4.11 -11.67
CA ILE A 36 3.78 -3.95 -10.51
C ILE A 36 3.08 -4.40 -9.23
N THR A 37 1.80 -4.09 -9.04
CA THR A 37 1.03 -4.56 -7.88
C THR A 37 0.97 -6.08 -7.79
N ARG A 38 0.76 -6.77 -8.91
CA ARG A 38 0.71 -8.25 -8.95
C ARG A 38 2.05 -8.87 -8.63
N GLU A 39 3.11 -8.32 -9.21
CA GLU A 39 4.49 -8.78 -8.95
C GLU A 39 4.85 -8.59 -7.48
N ALA A 40 4.52 -7.43 -6.88
CA ALA A 40 4.75 -7.18 -5.47
C ALA A 40 3.96 -8.15 -4.58
N ALA A 41 2.69 -8.42 -4.91
CA ALA A 41 1.87 -9.40 -4.17
C ALA A 41 2.44 -10.82 -4.23
N ALA A 42 2.94 -11.26 -5.39
CA ALA A 42 3.58 -12.56 -5.54
C ALA A 42 4.89 -12.68 -4.74
N ALA A 43 5.66 -11.61 -4.60
CA ALA A 43 6.89 -11.61 -3.82
C ALA A 43 6.65 -11.91 -2.32
N TRP A 44 5.47 -11.54 -1.78
CA TRP A 44 5.09 -11.83 -0.40
C TRP A 44 4.93 -13.32 -0.09
N ASP A 45 4.69 -14.17 -1.10
CA ASP A 45 4.60 -15.62 -0.89
C ASP A 45 5.90 -16.16 -0.29
N GLY A 46 7.05 -15.76 -0.83
CA GLY A 46 8.36 -16.17 -0.32
C GLY A 46 8.61 -15.65 1.10
N VAL A 47 8.15 -14.44 1.42
CA VAL A 47 8.30 -13.83 2.75
C VAL A 47 7.46 -14.55 3.79
N LEU A 48 6.20 -14.85 3.47
CA LEU A 48 5.25 -15.47 4.39
C LEU A 48 5.60 -16.92 4.77
N HIS A 49 6.42 -17.59 3.97
CA HIS A 49 6.93 -18.94 4.26
C HIS A 49 8.22 -18.95 5.09
N ARG A 50 8.83 -17.80 5.39
CA ARG A 50 10.08 -17.74 6.15
C ARG A 50 9.86 -18.21 7.60
N GLU A 51 10.84 -18.91 8.14
CA GLU A 51 10.94 -19.11 9.58
C GLU A 51 11.07 -17.75 10.26
N GLY A 52 10.34 -17.53 11.36
CA GLY A 52 10.35 -16.25 12.06
C GLY A 52 9.54 -15.13 11.40
N VAL A 53 8.59 -15.43 10.50
CA VAL A 53 7.70 -14.40 9.89
C VAL A 53 6.95 -13.55 10.93
N ARG A 54 6.80 -14.04 12.16
CA ARG A 54 6.16 -13.35 13.30
C ARG A 54 7.14 -12.57 14.17
N ASP A 55 8.43 -12.79 13.98
CA ASP A 55 9.45 -12.22 14.84
C ASP A 55 9.72 -10.78 14.41
N ARG A 56 9.55 -9.87 15.34
CA ARG A 56 9.94 -8.48 15.14
C ARG A 56 11.45 -8.37 15.26
N PRO A 57 12.16 -7.78 14.28
CA PRO A 57 13.61 -7.61 14.38
C PRO A 57 13.98 -6.67 15.54
N GLU A 58 13.14 -5.66 15.79
CA GLU A 58 13.23 -4.77 16.94
C GLU A 58 11.83 -4.47 17.50
N PRO A 59 11.67 -4.13 18.80
CA PRO A 59 10.34 -3.95 19.40
C PRO A 59 9.43 -2.93 18.68
N HIS A 60 10.02 -1.94 18.04
CA HIS A 60 9.33 -0.84 17.35
C HIS A 60 9.25 -1.02 15.83
N VAL A 61 9.77 -2.14 15.30
CA VAL A 61 9.70 -2.49 13.88
C VAL A 61 8.70 -3.63 13.72
N TRP A 62 7.78 -3.52 12.76
CA TRP A 62 6.83 -4.59 12.47
C TRP A 62 7.54 -5.88 12.04
N SER A 63 6.94 -7.02 12.39
CA SER A 63 7.36 -8.31 11.85
C SER A 63 6.97 -8.42 10.37
N PRO A 64 7.61 -9.32 9.59
CA PRO A 64 7.21 -9.56 8.21
C PRO A 64 5.71 -9.89 8.03
N LEU A 65 5.10 -10.61 8.98
CA LEU A 65 3.66 -10.89 8.97
C LEU A 65 2.81 -9.62 9.13
N GLU A 66 3.25 -8.70 9.99
CA GLU A 66 2.56 -7.44 10.22
C GLU A 66 2.65 -6.52 9.00
N TYR A 67 3.82 -6.45 8.35
CA TYR A 67 3.95 -5.77 7.06
C TYR A 67 3.07 -6.39 5.97
N ALA A 68 2.97 -7.73 5.89
CA ALA A 68 2.07 -8.37 4.93
C ALA A 68 0.59 -8.03 5.18
N CYS A 69 0.16 -7.99 6.44
CA CYS A 69 -1.18 -7.55 6.82
C CYS A 69 -1.41 -6.09 6.40
N HIS A 70 -0.43 -5.23 6.64
CA HIS A 70 -0.47 -3.83 6.24
C HIS A 70 -0.61 -3.67 4.72
N VAL A 71 0.24 -4.31 3.92
CA VAL A 71 0.19 -4.24 2.44
C VAL A 71 -1.16 -4.72 1.89
N ARG A 72 -1.73 -5.80 2.47
CA ARG A 72 -3.09 -6.24 2.14
C ARG A 72 -4.12 -5.12 2.38
N ASP A 73 -4.04 -4.45 3.52
CA ASP A 73 -5.02 -3.42 3.88
C ASP A 73 -4.79 -2.10 3.13
N VAL A 74 -3.54 -1.77 2.78
CA VAL A 74 -3.20 -0.72 1.81
C VAL A 74 -3.89 -0.99 0.47
N CYS A 75 -3.80 -2.20 -0.08
CA CYS A 75 -4.48 -2.54 -1.34
C CYS A 75 -5.99 -2.26 -1.26
N ARG A 76 -6.64 -2.63 -0.15
CA ARG A 76 -8.08 -2.40 0.08
C ARG A 76 -8.42 -0.90 0.18
N VAL A 77 -7.64 -0.15 0.96
CA VAL A 77 -7.82 1.30 1.14
C VAL A 77 -7.64 2.02 -0.18
N MET A 78 -6.62 1.65 -0.97
CA MET A 78 -6.34 2.30 -2.25
C MET A 78 -7.39 1.95 -3.32
N ASP A 79 -7.90 0.71 -3.38
CA ASP A 79 -9.05 0.39 -4.26
C ASP A 79 -10.28 1.23 -3.91
N GLN A 80 -10.61 1.34 -2.61
CA GLN A 80 -11.75 2.15 -2.18
C GLN A 80 -11.59 3.62 -2.59
N ARG A 81 -10.40 4.21 -2.39
CA ARG A 81 -10.11 5.60 -2.75
C ARG A 81 -10.17 5.82 -4.26
N ALA A 82 -9.54 4.95 -5.04
CA ALA A 82 -9.60 5.00 -6.50
C ALA A 82 -11.06 4.89 -7.00
N ARG A 83 -11.85 3.96 -6.43
CA ARG A 83 -13.27 3.84 -6.75
C ARG A 83 -14.05 5.13 -6.47
N LEU A 84 -13.80 5.80 -5.34
CA LEU A 84 -14.44 7.08 -5.03
C LEU A 84 -14.06 8.14 -6.07
N MET A 85 -12.76 8.30 -6.36
CA MET A 85 -12.25 9.30 -7.30
C MET A 85 -12.78 9.10 -8.73
N LEU A 86 -13.00 7.85 -9.14
CA LEU A 86 -13.58 7.54 -10.45
C LEU A 86 -15.10 7.75 -10.50
N ALA A 87 -15.81 7.55 -9.38
CA ALA A 87 -17.27 7.64 -9.32
C ALA A 87 -17.80 9.03 -9.00
N GLN A 88 -17.02 9.87 -8.31
CA GLN A 88 -17.45 11.16 -7.77
C GLN A 88 -16.50 12.27 -8.24
N ASP A 89 -17.01 13.49 -8.31
CA ASP A 89 -16.19 14.67 -8.59
C ASP A 89 -15.52 15.16 -7.31
N ALA A 90 -14.18 15.24 -7.32
CA ALA A 90 -13.33 15.67 -6.22
C ALA A 90 -13.74 15.16 -4.81
N PRO A 91 -13.92 13.83 -4.60
CA PRO A 91 -14.39 13.32 -3.31
C PRO A 91 -13.34 13.51 -2.21
N SER A 92 -13.82 13.58 -0.97
CA SER A 92 -12.97 13.42 0.20
C SER A 92 -12.97 11.97 0.70
N PHE A 93 -11.85 11.53 1.26
CA PHE A 93 -11.72 10.23 1.92
C PHE A 93 -10.91 10.35 3.23
N PRO A 94 -11.21 9.51 4.23
CA PRO A 94 -10.57 9.63 5.53
C PRO A 94 -9.07 9.31 5.44
N ASN A 95 -8.28 10.01 6.26
CA ASN A 95 -6.96 9.54 6.63
C ASN A 95 -7.09 8.19 7.35
N TRP A 96 -6.09 7.34 7.21
CA TRP A 96 -6.07 6.01 7.78
C TRP A 96 -4.86 5.89 8.70
N ASP A 97 -5.11 5.47 9.93
CA ASP A 97 -4.05 5.16 10.90
C ASP A 97 -3.74 3.65 10.83
N GLN A 98 -2.59 3.37 10.24
CA GLN A 98 -2.10 2.02 10.03
C GLN A 98 -1.68 1.34 11.33
N ASP A 99 -1.13 2.09 12.29
CA ASP A 99 -0.65 1.58 13.57
C ASP A 99 -1.83 1.24 14.49
N GLU A 100 -2.84 2.12 14.55
CA GLU A 100 -4.10 1.84 15.24
C GLU A 100 -4.77 0.59 14.65
N THR A 101 -4.78 0.46 13.32
CA THR A 101 -5.37 -0.70 12.66
C THR A 101 -4.60 -1.99 12.98
N ALA A 102 -3.26 -1.96 12.93
CA ALA A 102 -2.43 -3.11 13.26
C ALA A 102 -2.67 -3.63 14.68
N LEU A 103 -2.82 -2.71 15.64
CA LEU A 103 -3.15 -3.05 17.03
C LEU A 103 -4.58 -3.60 17.16
N ARG A 104 -5.57 -2.90 16.58
CA ARG A 104 -6.99 -3.27 16.68
C ARG A 104 -7.29 -4.62 16.04
N GLU A 105 -6.67 -4.90 14.90
CA GLU A 105 -6.84 -6.15 14.12
C GLU A 105 -5.82 -7.23 14.49
N ARG A 106 -4.96 -6.97 15.48
CA ARG A 106 -3.94 -7.90 16.02
C ARG A 106 -3.11 -8.56 14.91
N TYR A 107 -2.47 -7.75 14.06
CA TYR A 107 -1.75 -8.25 12.87
C TYR A 107 -0.77 -9.39 13.18
N GLY A 108 0.03 -9.28 14.24
CA GLY A 108 1.00 -10.31 14.63
C GLY A 108 0.39 -11.66 15.03
N GLU A 109 -0.92 -11.71 15.31
CA GLU A 109 -1.65 -12.93 15.67
C GLU A 109 -2.36 -13.59 14.48
N GLN A 110 -2.41 -12.93 13.31
CA GLN A 110 -3.12 -13.48 12.15
C GLN A 110 -2.43 -14.73 11.60
N ASP A 111 -3.16 -15.53 10.82
CA ASP A 111 -2.62 -16.71 10.13
C ASP A 111 -1.92 -16.28 8.82
N PRO A 112 -0.59 -16.51 8.65
CA PRO A 112 0.15 -16.17 7.45
C PRO A 112 -0.49 -16.69 6.15
N ALA A 113 -1.07 -17.90 6.17
CA ALA A 113 -1.69 -18.47 4.97
C ALA A 113 -2.96 -17.69 4.58
N VAL A 114 -3.76 -17.29 5.57
CA VAL A 114 -4.96 -16.47 5.36
C VAL A 114 -4.58 -15.06 4.93
N VAL A 115 -3.52 -14.49 5.52
CA VAL A 115 -3.00 -13.16 5.16
C VAL A 115 -2.52 -13.16 3.71
N GLY A 116 -1.74 -14.16 3.28
CA GLY A 116 -1.27 -14.29 1.91
C GLY A 116 -2.40 -14.36 0.89
N LEU A 117 -3.40 -15.22 1.12
CA LEU A 117 -4.57 -15.31 0.25
C LEU A 117 -5.35 -13.98 0.21
N GLY A 118 -5.50 -13.33 1.37
CA GLY A 118 -6.15 -12.04 1.48
C GLY A 118 -5.40 -10.93 0.74
N LEU A 119 -4.06 -10.94 0.79
CA LEU A 119 -3.18 -10.00 0.10
C LEU A 119 -3.34 -10.15 -1.41
N HIS A 120 -3.23 -11.37 -1.94
CA HIS A 120 -3.44 -11.65 -3.38
C HIS A 120 -4.81 -11.19 -3.86
N THR A 121 -5.87 -11.48 -3.09
CA THR A 121 -7.24 -11.08 -3.42
C THR A 121 -7.38 -9.55 -3.46
N ALA A 122 -6.80 -8.84 -2.48
CA ALA A 122 -6.85 -7.39 -2.41
C ALA A 122 -6.01 -6.73 -3.52
N ALA A 123 -4.81 -7.28 -3.78
CA ALA A 123 -3.91 -6.83 -4.84
C ALA A 123 -4.54 -7.01 -6.23
N GLU A 124 -5.22 -8.14 -6.48
CA GLU A 124 -6.00 -8.36 -7.71
C GLU A 124 -7.09 -7.31 -7.88
N ALA A 125 -7.88 -7.05 -6.83
CA ALA A 125 -8.97 -6.09 -6.89
C ALA A 125 -8.49 -4.68 -7.23
N VAL A 126 -7.45 -4.19 -6.56
CA VAL A 126 -6.90 -2.85 -6.82
C VAL A 126 -6.16 -2.79 -8.17
N ALA A 127 -5.45 -3.85 -8.58
CA ALA A 127 -4.82 -3.92 -9.90
C ALA A 127 -5.87 -3.86 -11.02
N ALA A 128 -6.97 -4.62 -10.90
CA ALA A 128 -8.08 -4.57 -11.84
C ALA A 128 -8.76 -3.19 -11.88
N ARG A 129 -8.87 -2.51 -10.72
CA ARG A 129 -9.38 -1.13 -10.65
C ARG A 129 -8.53 -0.17 -11.48
N PHE A 130 -7.21 -0.18 -11.28
CA PHE A 130 -6.30 0.68 -12.04
C PHE A 130 -6.24 0.32 -13.52
N ALA A 131 -6.34 -0.97 -13.87
CA ALA A 131 -6.39 -1.42 -15.26
C ALA A 131 -7.65 -0.93 -16.00
N ALA A 132 -8.75 -0.67 -15.28
CA ALA A 132 -10.01 -0.22 -15.83
C ALA A 132 -10.16 1.31 -15.84
N VAL A 133 -9.14 2.08 -15.43
CA VAL A 133 -9.18 3.55 -15.45
C VAL A 133 -9.19 4.03 -16.90
N PRO A 134 -10.20 4.81 -17.33
CA PRO A 134 -10.19 5.45 -18.65
C PRO A 134 -9.01 6.41 -18.83
N ASP A 135 -8.49 6.53 -20.06
CA ASP A 135 -7.33 7.39 -20.36
C ASP A 135 -7.53 8.86 -19.97
N ASP A 136 -8.77 9.36 -19.97
CA ASP A 136 -9.12 10.73 -19.60
C ASP A 136 -9.42 10.92 -18.10
N ALA A 137 -9.33 9.85 -17.30
CA ALA A 137 -9.70 9.85 -15.89
C ALA A 137 -8.51 9.89 -14.91
N TRP A 138 -7.26 9.80 -15.41
CA TRP A 138 -6.06 9.76 -14.57
C TRP A 138 -5.81 11.03 -13.75
N ASP A 139 -6.27 12.19 -14.26
CA ASP A 139 -6.13 13.50 -13.60
C ASP A 139 -7.27 13.84 -12.64
N ARG A 140 -8.26 12.96 -12.49
CA ARG A 140 -9.36 13.16 -11.52
C ARG A 140 -8.80 13.27 -10.11
N ARG A 141 -9.29 14.26 -9.36
CA ARG A 141 -8.75 14.65 -8.04
C ARG A 141 -9.53 14.02 -6.90
N GLY A 142 -8.89 13.91 -5.74
CA GLY A 142 -9.49 13.49 -4.49
C GLY A 142 -8.69 14.02 -3.30
N LEU A 143 -9.38 14.29 -2.19
CA LEU A 143 -8.81 14.94 -1.01
C LEU A 143 -8.81 13.99 0.18
N ARG A 144 -7.62 13.66 0.69
CA ARG A 144 -7.50 12.97 1.98
C ARG A 144 -7.84 13.94 3.10
N SER A 145 -8.53 13.49 4.14
CA SER A 145 -9.00 14.37 5.23
C SER A 145 -7.90 15.06 6.03
N ASN A 146 -6.62 14.72 5.83
CA ASN A 146 -5.47 15.42 6.39
C ASN A 146 -4.97 16.59 5.50
N GLY A 147 -5.65 16.88 4.39
CA GLY A 147 -5.33 17.96 3.47
C GLY A 147 -4.49 17.56 2.26
N SER A 148 -3.94 16.34 2.22
CA SER A 148 -3.22 15.86 1.03
C SER A 148 -4.18 15.63 -0.13
N GLU A 149 -3.84 16.16 -1.29
CA GLU A 149 -4.60 15.96 -2.52
C GLU A 149 -3.87 15.01 -3.47
N PHE A 150 -4.64 14.19 -4.19
CA PHE A 150 -4.11 13.27 -5.19
C PHE A 150 -4.89 13.40 -6.50
N THR A 151 -4.20 13.22 -7.63
CA THR A 151 -4.83 12.70 -8.85
C THR A 151 -4.94 11.17 -8.78
N VAL A 152 -5.74 10.52 -9.63
CA VAL A 152 -5.81 9.05 -9.67
C VAL A 152 -4.43 8.44 -9.95
N LEU A 153 -3.66 9.04 -10.87
CA LEU A 153 -2.28 8.62 -11.15
C LEU A 153 -1.36 8.85 -9.94
N GLY A 154 -1.48 10.00 -9.26
CA GLY A 154 -0.72 10.30 -8.05
C GLY A 154 -1.02 9.30 -6.92
N LEU A 155 -2.29 8.95 -6.72
CA LEU A 155 -2.71 7.94 -5.75
C LEU A 155 -2.11 6.57 -6.08
N GLY A 156 -2.15 6.16 -7.35
CA GLY A 156 -1.57 4.90 -7.81
C GLY A 156 -0.06 4.83 -7.63
N ARG A 157 0.67 5.92 -7.92
CA ARG A 157 2.11 6.01 -7.70
C ARG A 157 2.49 5.99 -6.22
N TYR A 158 1.72 6.71 -5.39
CA TYR A 158 1.88 6.71 -3.94
C TYR A 158 1.67 5.31 -3.36
N PHE A 159 0.61 4.63 -3.81
CA PHE A 159 0.34 3.24 -3.50
C PHE A 159 1.49 2.30 -3.91
N LEU A 160 2.04 2.46 -5.12
CA LEU A 160 3.15 1.61 -5.56
C LEU A 160 4.43 1.81 -4.74
N HIS A 161 4.70 3.03 -4.28
CA HIS A 161 5.84 3.25 -3.37
C HIS A 161 5.67 2.39 -2.12
N ASP A 162 4.51 2.45 -1.47
CA ASP A 162 4.21 1.71 -0.24
C ASP A 162 4.40 0.19 -0.40
N VAL A 163 3.78 -0.42 -1.43
CA VAL A 163 3.88 -1.87 -1.64
C VAL A 163 5.30 -2.33 -2.02
N VAL A 164 6.08 -1.50 -2.71
CA VAL A 164 7.49 -1.80 -3.06
C VAL A 164 8.39 -1.56 -1.85
N HIS A 165 8.14 -0.51 -1.08
CA HIS A 165 8.93 -0.16 0.10
C HIS A 165 8.82 -1.26 1.16
N HIS A 166 7.64 -1.81 1.39
CA HIS A 166 7.50 -2.87 2.38
C HIS A 166 8.09 -4.22 1.96
N LEU A 167 8.36 -4.44 0.67
CA LEU A 167 9.22 -5.55 0.24
C LEU A 167 10.69 -5.27 0.59
N HIS A 168 11.14 -4.02 0.42
CA HIS A 168 12.47 -3.59 0.86
C HIS A 168 12.65 -3.75 2.37
N ASP A 169 11.66 -3.36 3.18
CA ASP A 169 11.70 -3.48 4.66
C ASP A 169 11.92 -4.92 5.13
N VAL A 170 11.41 -5.89 4.37
CA VAL A 170 11.57 -7.32 4.66
C VAL A 170 12.69 -7.97 3.85
N GLY A 171 13.47 -7.21 3.08
CA GLY A 171 14.57 -7.73 2.25
C GLY A 171 14.10 -8.75 1.22
N ALA A 172 13.06 -8.43 0.46
CA ALA A 172 12.50 -9.23 -0.64
C ALA A 172 12.67 -8.55 -2.00
#